data_AF-A0A6N3GHG2-F1
#
_entry.id   AF-A0A6N3GHG2-F1
#
_cell.length_a   1.000
_cell.length_b   1.000
_cell.length_c   1.000
_cell.angle_alpha   90.00
_cell.angle_beta   90.00
_cell.angle_gamma   90.00
#
_symmetry.space_group_name_H-M   'P 1'
#
loop_
_entity.id
_entity.type
_entity.pdbx_description
1 polymer ?
#
loop_
_entity_poly.entity_id
_entity_poly.type
_entity_poly.pdbx_seq_one_letter_code
_entity_poly.pdbx_strand_id
1 'polypeptide(L)'
;MITFPVAVETFIADQEKRVGRKFDDFQRELLGEYVELFNLEFDAGVKGLDPINIAKSTAEFYMKIENLKDLEKPIIRDFYTSVQHWCNEAYRQGKESRKHE
;
A
#
# COMPACT_ATOMS: atom_id res chain seq x y z
N MET A 1 -5.07 4.78 -14.28
CA MET A 1 -5.79 4.39 -13.04
C MET A 1 -5.40 2.96 -12.78
N ILE A 2 -4.89 2.65 -11.59
CA ILE A 2 -4.52 1.27 -11.23
C ILE A 2 -5.79 0.55 -10.78
N THR A 3 -5.97 -0.68 -11.26
CA THR A 3 -7.08 -1.57 -10.89
C THR A 3 -6.53 -2.75 -10.10
N PHE A 4 -7.11 -3.00 -8.93
CA PHE A 4 -6.77 -4.12 -8.07
C PHE A 4 -7.71 -5.31 -8.34
N PRO A 5 -7.22 -6.56 -8.21
CA PRO A 5 -5.84 -6.92 -7.92
C PRO A 5 -4.90 -6.57 -9.09
N VAL A 6 -3.66 -6.18 -8.77
CA VAL A 6 -2.66 -5.72 -9.73
C VAL A 6 -1.39 -6.57 -9.66
N ALA A 7 -0.76 -6.83 -10.80
CA ALA A 7 0.56 -7.45 -10.85
C ALA A 7 1.64 -6.47 -10.36
N VAL A 8 2.66 -6.99 -9.67
CA VAL A 8 3.77 -6.21 -9.09
C VAL A 8 4.42 -5.32 -10.15
N GLU A 9 4.73 -5.88 -11.30
CA GLU A 9 5.42 -5.21 -12.41
C GLU A 9 4.57 -4.08 -13.00
N THR A 10 3.24 -4.26 -13.03
CA THR A 10 2.31 -3.25 -13.54
C THR A 10 2.22 -2.07 -12.57
N PHE A 11 2.16 -2.35 -11.27
CA PHE A 11 2.17 -1.30 -10.25
C PHE A 11 3.50 -0.54 -10.25
N ILE A 12 4.64 -1.25 -10.25
CA ILE A 12 5.97 -0.64 -10.29
C ILE A 12 6.12 0.24 -11.54
N ALA A 13 5.72 -0.24 -12.72
CA ALA A 13 5.79 0.56 -13.94
C ALA A 13 4.95 1.84 -13.88
N ASP A 14 3.75 1.79 -13.25
CA ASP A 14 2.93 2.98 -13.03
C ASP A 14 3.59 3.96 -12.05
N GLN A 15 4.17 3.47 -10.96
CA GLN A 15 4.88 4.32 -9.99
C GLN A 15 6.15 4.95 -10.59
N GLU A 16 6.98 4.18 -11.31
CA GLU A 16 8.17 4.70 -12.01
C GLU A 16 7.79 5.79 -13.01
N LYS A 17 6.68 5.62 -13.73
CA LYS A 17 6.14 6.62 -14.66
C LYS A 17 5.68 7.89 -13.94
N ARG A 18 5.04 7.77 -12.77
CA ARG A 18 4.59 8.92 -11.96
C ARG A 18 5.74 9.73 -11.39
N VAL A 19 6.78 9.04 -10.91
CA VAL A 19 7.96 9.68 -10.31
C VAL A 19 8.94 10.17 -11.38
N GLY A 20 8.85 9.64 -12.61
CA GLY A 20 9.71 10.04 -13.73
C GLY A 20 11.12 9.45 -13.67
N ARG A 21 11.32 8.37 -12.89
CA ARG A 21 12.59 7.65 -12.79
C ARG A 21 12.38 6.16 -12.60
N LYS A 22 13.39 5.37 -12.96
CA LYS A 22 13.46 3.96 -12.59
C LYS A 22 13.75 3.79 -11.11
N PHE A 23 13.18 2.75 -10.54
CA PHE A 23 13.47 2.33 -9.17
C PHE A 23 14.66 1.39 -9.18
N ASP A 24 15.47 1.48 -8.12
CA ASP A 24 16.54 0.52 -7.87
C ASP A 24 15.94 -0.82 -7.39
N ASP A 25 16.78 -1.85 -7.32
CA ASP A 25 16.34 -3.21 -6.98
C ASP A 25 15.68 -3.27 -5.60
N PHE A 26 16.19 -2.54 -4.62
CA PHE A 26 15.62 -2.46 -3.28
C PHE A 26 14.23 -1.82 -3.28
N GLN A 27 14.06 -0.71 -3.99
CA GLN A 27 12.76 -0.05 -4.14
C GLN A 27 11.73 -0.95 -4.83
N ARG A 28 12.17 -1.74 -5.81
CA ARG A 28 11.31 -2.69 -6.52
C ARG A 28 10.89 -3.86 -5.65
N GLU A 29 11.82 -4.43 -4.88
CA GLU A 29 11.55 -5.48 -3.91
C GLU A 29 10.57 -5.01 -2.84
N LEU A 30 10.84 -3.85 -2.23
CA LEU A 30 9.96 -3.23 -1.23
C LEU A 30 8.54 -3.00 -1.77
N LEU A 31 8.42 -2.47 -2.99
CA LEU A 31 7.11 -2.27 -3.61
C LEU A 31 6.39 -3.58 -3.94
N GLY A 32 7.11 -4.67 -4.18
CA GLY A 32 6.53 -6.01 -4.34
C GLY A 32 5.72 -6.42 -3.11
N GLU A 33 6.31 -6.30 -1.92
CA GLU A 33 5.63 -6.61 -0.65
C GLU A 33 4.38 -5.75 -0.44
N TYR A 34 4.45 -4.45 -0.77
CA TYR A 34 3.30 -3.56 -0.66
C TYR A 34 2.20 -3.86 -1.68
N VAL A 35 2.53 -4.31 -2.89
CA VAL A 35 1.52 -4.74 -3.86
C VAL A 35 0.75 -5.96 -3.37
N GLU A 36 1.43 -6.92 -2.73
CA GLU A 36 0.76 -8.04 -2.08
C GLU A 36 -0.21 -7.56 -0.99
N LEU A 37 0.23 -6.62 -0.14
CA LEU A 37 -0.64 -5.99 0.86
C LEU A 37 -1.85 -5.30 0.21
N PHE A 38 -1.66 -4.54 -0.87
CA PHE A 38 -2.78 -3.86 -1.54
C PHE A 38 -3.77 -4.86 -2.14
N ASN A 39 -3.28 -5.96 -2.73
CA ASN A 39 -4.14 -7.02 -3.25
C ASN A 39 -4.92 -7.75 -2.14
N LEU A 40 -4.34 -7.89 -0.94
CA LEU A 40 -5.05 -8.40 0.24
C LEU A 40 -6.15 -7.43 0.70
N GLU A 41 -5.92 -6.13 0.66
CA GLU A 41 -6.94 -5.12 0.98
C GLU A 41 -8.10 -5.13 -0.02
N PHE A 42 -7.82 -5.36 -1.30
CA PHE A 42 -8.87 -5.60 -2.29
C PHE A 42 -9.74 -6.80 -1.91
N ASP A 43 -9.12 -7.93 -1.57
CA ASP A 43 -9.82 -9.15 -1.13
C ASP A 43 -10.62 -8.93 0.17
N ALA A 44 -10.07 -8.18 1.13
CA ALA A 44 -10.79 -7.74 2.32
C ALA A 44 -12.05 -6.92 1.96
N GLY A 45 -11.95 -6.04 0.97
CA GLY A 45 -13.06 -5.27 0.41
C GLY A 45 -14.15 -6.17 -0.19
N VAL A 46 -13.75 -7.17 -0.99
CA VAL A 46 -14.65 -8.18 -1.57
C VAL A 46 -15.38 -8.96 -0.46
N LYS A 47 -14.65 -9.37 0.57
CA LYS A 47 -15.19 -10.15 1.70
C LYS A 47 -16.00 -9.30 2.70
N GLY A 48 -15.93 -7.98 2.61
CA GLY A 48 -16.56 -7.06 3.56
C GLY A 48 -15.92 -7.11 4.95
N LEU A 49 -14.62 -7.37 5.02
CA LEU A 49 -13.82 -7.25 6.25
C LEU A 49 -13.48 -5.78 6.52
N ASP A 50 -12.96 -5.49 7.71
CA ASP A 50 -12.45 -4.15 8.03
C ASP A 50 -11.11 -3.90 7.30
N PRO A 51 -10.89 -2.69 6.75
CA PRO A 51 -9.63 -2.36 6.10
C PRO A 51 -8.50 -2.19 7.11
N ILE A 52 -7.25 -2.39 6.67
CA ILE A 52 -6.09 -2.16 7.52
C ILE A 52 -5.89 -0.67 7.84
N ASN A 53 -5.53 -0.39 9.09
CA ASN A 53 -5.07 0.92 9.52
C ASN A 53 -3.54 0.96 9.53
N ILE A 54 -2.95 1.38 8.42
CA ILE A 54 -1.50 1.48 8.23
C ILE A 54 -0.88 2.40 9.27
N ALA A 55 -1.52 3.52 9.60
CA ALA A 55 -0.99 4.44 10.62
C ALA A 55 -0.84 3.74 11.98
N LYS A 56 -1.85 2.98 12.39
CA LYS A 56 -1.82 2.20 13.63
C LYS A 56 -0.78 1.08 13.56
N SER A 57 -0.81 0.24 12.51
CA SER A 57 0.13 -0.87 12.36
C SER A 57 1.59 -0.40 12.29
N THR A 58 1.84 0.73 11.64
CA THR A 58 3.16 1.35 11.56
C THR A 58 3.61 1.86 12.92
N ALA A 59 2.75 2.57 13.65
CA ALA A 59 3.08 3.05 15.01
C ALA A 59 3.42 1.88 15.95
N GLU A 60 2.64 0.80 15.91
CA GLU A 60 2.89 -0.42 16.69
C GLU A 60 4.23 -1.07 16.34
N PHE A 61 4.57 -1.15 15.05
CA PHE A 61 5.85 -1.68 14.59
C PHE A 61 7.03 -0.84 15.08
N TYR A 62 6.98 0.48 14.88
CA TYR A 62 8.07 1.38 15.29
C TYR A 62 8.23 1.50 16.80
N MET A 63 7.15 1.32 17.57
CA MET A 63 7.21 1.18 19.02
C MET A 63 7.96 -0.09 19.43
N LYS A 64 7.71 -1.22 18.77
CA LYS A 64 8.35 -2.51 19.06
C LYS A 64 9.86 -2.51 18.79
N ILE A 65 10.31 -1.77 17.77
CA ILE A 65 11.74 -1.65 17.44
C ILE A 65 12.42 -0.44 18.12
N GLU A 66 11.76 0.18 19.10
CA GLU A 66 12.25 1.34 19.86
C GLU A 66 12.74 2.51 18.98
N ASN A 67 12.11 2.70 17.81
CA ASN A 67 12.58 3.65 16.80
C ASN A 67 11.50 4.67 16.37
N LEU A 68 10.58 5.03 17.26
CA LEU A 68 9.47 5.95 16.98
C LEU A 68 9.89 7.28 16.35
N LYS A 69 11.08 7.80 16.69
CA LYS A 69 11.67 9.01 16.10
C LYS A 69 11.77 8.98 14.57
N ASP A 70 11.88 7.78 13.98
CA ASP A 70 11.96 7.65 12.53
C ASP A 70 10.62 7.95 11.84
N LEU A 71 9.49 7.89 12.54
CA LEU A 71 8.19 8.33 12.03
C LEU A 71 8.11 9.85 11.86
N GLU A 72 8.94 10.61 12.57
CA GLU A 72 9.00 12.06 12.41
C GLU A 72 9.71 12.47 11.13
N LYS A 73 10.47 11.56 10.49
CA LYS A 73 11.14 11.83 9.23
C LYS A 73 10.09 12.02 8.13
N PRO A 74 10.06 13.18 7.43
CA PRO A 74 9.06 13.46 6.41
C PRO A 74 8.94 12.36 5.35
N ILE A 75 10.07 11.81 4.91
CA ILE A 75 10.09 10.74 3.90
C ILE A 75 9.37 9.46 4.36
N ILE A 76 9.49 9.10 5.65
CA ILE A 76 8.85 7.91 6.22
C ILE A 76 7.35 8.16 6.36
N ARG A 77 6.96 9.33 6.86
CA ARG A 77 5.55 9.73 6.97
C ARG A 77 4.85 9.77 5.61
N ASP A 78 5.48 10.39 4.62
CA ASP A 78 4.90 10.55 3.29
C ASP A 78 4.79 9.19 2.58
N PHE A 79 5.74 8.28 2.83
CA PHE A 79 5.68 6.90 2.37
C PHE A 79 4.47 6.16 2.95
N TYR A 80 4.32 6.11 4.28
CA TYR A 80 3.19 5.39 4.90
C TYR A 80 1.82 6.03 4.61
N THR A 81 1.79 7.35 4.38
CA THR A 81 0.60 8.04 3.88
C THR A 81 0.22 7.53 2.48
N SER A 82 1.21 7.34 1.61
CA SER A 82 1.01 6.77 0.27
C SER A 82 0.57 5.30 0.33
N VAL A 83 1.14 4.51 1.25
CA VAL A 83 0.72 3.11 1.49
C VAL A 83 -0.74 3.06 1.95
N GLN A 84 -1.14 3.89 2.92
CA GLN A 84 -2.54 3.96 3.37
C GLN A 84 -3.49 4.34 2.23
N HIS A 85 -3.09 5.28 1.37
CA HIS A 85 -3.88 5.67 0.21
C HIS A 85 -4.15 4.48 -0.72
N TRP A 86 -3.12 3.71 -1.07
CA TRP A 86 -3.28 2.55 -1.95
C TRP A 86 -4.06 1.40 -1.30
N CYS A 87 -3.89 1.17 0.01
CA CYS A 87 -4.74 0.22 0.76
C CYS A 87 -6.22 0.61 0.68
N ASN A 88 -6.53 1.88 0.96
CA ASN A 88 -7.90 2.38 0.91
C ASN A 88 -8.52 2.27 -0.49
N GLU A 89 -7.71 2.56 -1.52
CA GLU A 89 -8.15 2.48 -2.91
C GLU A 89 -8.41 1.03 -3.34
N ALA A 90 -7.52 0.10 -3.00
CA ALA A 90 -7.71 -1.32 -3.27
C ALA A 90 -8.96 -1.87 -2.55
N TYR A 91 -9.12 -1.56 -1.27
CA TYR A 91 -10.29 -1.93 -0.49
C TYR A 91 -11.60 -1.36 -1.07
N ARG A 92 -11.59 -0.09 -1.48
CA ARG A 92 -12.74 0.55 -2.14
C ARG A 92 -13.13 -0.19 -3.41
N GLN A 93 -12.16 -0.53 -4.26
CA GLN A 93 -12.40 -1.28 -5.50
C GLN A 93 -12.98 -2.67 -5.21
N GLY A 94 -12.48 -3.38 -4.20
CA GLY A 94 -13.02 -4.69 -3.79
C GLY A 94 -14.45 -4.60 -3.24
N LYS A 95 -14.77 -3.56 -2.46
CA LYS A 95 -16.14 -3.31 -2.01
C LYS A 95 -17.10 -3.02 -3.15
N GLU A 96 -16.63 -2.31 -4.18
CA GLU A 96 -17.43 -1.97 -5.35
C GLU A 96 -17.68 -3.20 -6.23
N SER A 97 -16.69 -4.08 -6.41
CA SER A 97 -16.88 -5.31 -7.18
C SER A 97 -17.95 -6.21 -6.55
N ARG A 98 -18.01 -6.31 -5.22
CA ARG A 98 -19.08 -7.03 -4.50
C ARG A 98 -20.50 -6.52 -4.81
N LYS A 99 -20.67 -5.22 -5.06
CA LYS A 99 -22.00 -4.63 -5.33
C LYS A 99 -22.51 -4.94 -6.75
N HIS A 100 -21.65 -5.47 -7.60
CA HIS A 100 -21.97 -5.82 -8.98
C HIS A 100 -22.16 -7.33 -9.19
N GLU A 101 -22.10 -8.13 -8.12
CA GLU A 101 -22.51 -9.54 -8.06
C GLU A 101 -23.92 -9.69 -7.51
#